data_AF-A0A8J7PPV6-F1
#
_entry.id   AF-A0A8J7PPV6-F1
#
_cell.length_a   1.000
_cell.length_b   1.000
_cell.length_c   1.000
_cell.angle_alpha   90.00
_cell.angle_beta   90.00
_cell.angle_gamma   90.00
#
_symmetry.space_group_name_H-M   'P 1'
#
loop_
_entity.id
_entity.type
_entity.pdbx_description
1 polymer ?
#
loop_
_entity_poly.entity_id
_entity_poly.type
_entity_poly.pdbx_seq_one_letter_code
_entity_poly.pdbx_strand_id
1 'polypeptide(L)'
;MQRQLIAIAAAVLFSLGAHAQNAATETARDTDQQKRIEQGLQSGQLSTREAASLENQEKRVDATEARDMKNGPLTAGEKAQIQREQNHVSADIYKDKHNGVTGNPNSVSSQRMQADVQRNVNQEARINQGIRSGQLTNREAGSLERGQAHVDRSEAHAGANGHVGAGEQARIQRKENRQSARIYDKKHNDKERTP
;
A
#
# COMPACT_ATOMS: atom_id res chain seq x y z
N MET A 1 -28.84 -13.63 -57.63
CA MET A 1 -29.04 -12.47 -56.73
C MET A 1 -29.18 -12.98 -55.30
N GLN A 2 -28.08 -13.01 -54.54
CA GLN A 2 -28.08 -13.47 -53.15
C GLN A 2 -28.44 -12.28 -52.23
N ARG A 3 -29.51 -12.41 -51.44
CA ARG A 3 -29.93 -11.42 -50.44
C ARG A 3 -29.26 -11.76 -49.11
N GLN A 4 -28.44 -10.85 -48.60
CA GLN A 4 -27.85 -10.96 -47.26
C GLN A 4 -28.89 -10.60 -46.20
N LEU A 5 -29.03 -11.45 -45.19
CA LEU A 5 -29.81 -11.18 -43.98
C LEU A 5 -28.88 -10.51 -42.96
N ILE A 6 -29.26 -9.30 -42.55
CA ILE A 6 -28.64 -8.49 -41.51
C ILE A 6 -29.03 -9.11 -40.16
N ALA A 7 -28.06 -9.68 -39.45
CA ALA A 7 -28.20 -10.05 -38.05
C ALA A 7 -27.92 -8.81 -37.18
N ILE A 8 -28.96 -8.32 -36.51
CA ILE A 8 -28.87 -7.23 -35.53
C ILE A 8 -28.14 -7.78 -34.30
N ALA A 9 -26.88 -7.36 -34.11
CA ALA A 9 -26.15 -7.59 -32.87
C ALA A 9 -26.70 -6.65 -31.79
N ALA A 10 -27.47 -7.20 -30.85
CA ALA A 10 -27.83 -6.51 -29.62
C ALA A 10 -26.58 -6.41 -28.73
N ALA A 11 -25.90 -5.26 -28.78
CA ALA A 11 -24.83 -4.95 -27.84
C ALA A 11 -25.43 -4.68 -26.46
N VAL A 12 -25.40 -5.68 -25.59
CA VAL A 12 -25.62 -5.51 -24.15
C VAL A 12 -24.40 -4.75 -23.61
N LEU A 13 -24.55 -3.44 -23.40
CA LEU A 13 -23.58 -2.63 -22.67
C LEU A 13 -23.63 -3.01 -21.18
N PHE A 14 -22.79 -3.97 -20.79
CA PHE A 14 -22.60 -4.33 -19.39
C PHE A 14 -21.67 -3.29 -18.72
N SER A 15 -22.23 -2.40 -17.91
CA SER A 15 -21.53 -1.36 -17.15
C SER A 15 -20.85 -1.89 -15.87
N LEU A 16 -19.96 -2.90 -16.00
CA LEU A 16 -19.26 -3.51 -14.85
C LEU A 16 -17.96 -2.81 -14.43
N GLY A 17 -17.55 -1.71 -15.08
CA GLY A 17 -16.21 -1.14 -14.89
C GLY A 17 -15.96 -0.27 -13.64
N ALA A 18 -16.99 0.24 -12.96
CA ALA A 18 -16.80 1.33 -11.98
C ALA A 18 -16.34 0.89 -10.58
N HIS A 19 -16.40 -0.39 -10.24
CA HIS A 19 -16.27 -0.85 -8.84
C HIS A 19 -14.83 -1.23 -8.45
N ALA A 20 -14.08 -1.88 -9.33
CA ALA A 20 -12.66 -2.25 -9.11
C ALA A 20 -11.68 -1.06 -9.24
N GLN A 21 -12.07 -0.01 -9.98
CA GLN A 21 -11.23 1.17 -10.22
C GLN A 21 -10.92 1.97 -8.93
N ASN A 22 -11.74 1.84 -7.89
CA ASN A 22 -11.62 2.69 -6.69
C ASN A 22 -10.61 2.18 -5.66
N ALA A 23 -10.64 0.90 -5.29
CA ALA A 23 -9.66 0.33 -4.37
C ALA A 23 -8.23 0.38 -4.95
N ALA A 24 -8.12 0.26 -6.28
CA ALA A 24 -6.89 0.45 -7.04
C ALA A 24 -6.39 1.90 -7.08
N THR A 25 -7.24 2.88 -6.74
CA THR A 25 -6.83 4.30 -6.66
C THR A 25 -6.29 4.61 -5.27
N GLU A 26 -6.96 4.14 -4.22
CA GLU A 26 -6.49 4.35 -2.84
C GLU A 26 -5.13 3.68 -2.60
N THR A 27 -5.00 2.37 -2.87
CA THR A 27 -3.71 1.64 -2.75
C THR A 27 -2.59 2.13 -3.66
N ALA A 28 -2.90 2.91 -4.71
CA ALA A 28 -1.87 3.53 -5.53
C ALA A 28 -1.18 4.67 -4.79
N ARG A 29 -1.91 5.35 -3.90
CA ARG A 29 -1.39 6.45 -3.10
C ARG A 29 -0.41 5.94 -2.05
N ASP A 30 -0.66 4.79 -1.41
CA ASP A 30 0.28 4.17 -0.47
C ASP A 30 1.66 3.97 -1.11
N THR A 31 1.67 3.43 -2.32
CA THR A 31 2.91 3.25 -3.10
C THR A 31 3.66 4.58 -3.29
N ASP A 32 2.95 5.67 -3.57
CA ASP A 32 3.58 6.98 -3.78
C ASP A 32 4.02 7.65 -2.47
N GLN A 33 3.31 7.41 -1.37
CA GLN A 33 3.70 7.88 -0.04
C GLN A 33 4.97 7.16 0.44
N GLN A 34 5.00 5.84 0.34
CA GLN A 34 6.16 5.02 0.63
C GLN A 34 7.40 5.43 -0.18
N LYS A 35 7.26 5.71 -1.49
CA LYS A 35 8.36 6.26 -2.32
C LYS A 35 8.86 7.62 -1.80
N ARG A 36 7.96 8.49 -1.33
CA ARG A 36 8.36 9.81 -0.82
C ARG A 36 9.12 9.70 0.49
N ILE A 37 8.73 8.76 1.36
CA ILE A 37 9.44 8.40 2.60
C ILE A 37 10.83 7.85 2.25
N GLU A 38 10.90 6.90 1.32
CA GLU A 38 12.15 6.33 0.83
C GLU A 38 13.11 7.41 0.31
N GLN A 39 12.63 8.28 -0.58
CA GLN A 39 13.42 9.40 -1.11
C GLN A 39 13.86 10.36 -0.01
N GLY A 40 13.01 10.60 0.99
CA GLY A 40 13.35 11.44 2.14
C GLY A 40 14.49 10.84 2.96
N LEU A 41 14.45 9.53 3.21
CA LEU A 41 15.53 8.81 3.88
C LEU A 41 16.82 8.82 3.07
N GLN A 42 16.75 8.51 1.77
CA GLN A 42 17.91 8.44 0.86
C GLN A 42 18.61 9.79 0.72
N SER A 43 17.84 10.88 0.64
CA SER A 43 18.38 12.24 0.55
C SER A 43 18.83 12.81 1.89
N GLY A 44 18.47 12.17 3.01
CA GLY A 44 18.69 12.71 4.35
C GLY A 44 17.71 13.82 4.75
N GLN A 45 16.69 14.10 3.93
CA GLN A 45 15.58 15.01 4.28
C GLN A 45 14.67 14.45 5.38
N LEU A 46 14.72 13.14 5.62
CA LEU A 46 14.07 12.48 6.76
C LEU A 46 15.12 11.79 7.62
N SER A 47 14.98 11.93 8.94
CA SER A 47 15.64 11.06 9.90
C SER A 47 14.93 9.70 10.00
N THR A 48 15.63 8.69 10.53
CA THR A 48 15.03 7.38 10.85
C THR A 48 13.80 7.51 11.75
N ARG A 49 13.83 8.46 12.70
CA ARG A 49 12.72 8.67 13.64
C ARG A 49 11.49 9.24 12.95
N GLU A 50 11.68 10.20 12.04
CA GLU A 50 10.57 10.78 11.27
C GLU A 50 9.97 9.75 10.34
N ALA A 51 10.80 9.00 9.61
CA ALA A 51 10.31 7.88 8.81
C ALA A 51 9.50 6.89 9.65
N ALA A 52 9.98 6.50 10.83
CA ALA A 52 9.24 5.63 11.74
C ALA A 52 7.91 6.22 12.22
N SER A 53 7.84 7.55 12.40
CA SER A 53 6.61 8.25 12.71
C SER A 53 5.63 8.18 11.54
N LEU A 54 6.13 8.37 10.30
CA LEU A 54 5.34 8.29 9.07
C LEU A 54 4.83 6.86 8.82
N GLU A 55 5.65 5.82 8.99
CA GLU A 55 5.21 4.41 8.94
C GLU A 55 4.09 4.12 9.96
N ASN A 56 4.12 4.76 11.14
CA ASN A 56 3.01 4.61 12.09
C ASN A 56 1.71 5.26 11.61
N GLN A 57 1.78 6.26 10.73
CA GLN A 57 0.62 6.85 10.08
C GLN A 57 0.12 6.00 8.91
N GLU A 58 1.01 5.53 8.03
CA GLU A 58 0.71 4.58 6.93
C GLU A 58 -0.02 3.36 7.49
N LYS A 59 0.52 2.77 8.55
CA LYS A 59 -0.10 1.70 9.34
C LYS A 59 -1.55 1.97 9.77
N ARG A 60 -1.96 3.23 9.96
CA ARG A 60 -3.36 3.58 10.27
C ARG A 60 -4.22 3.56 9.02
N VAL A 61 -3.70 4.09 7.92
CA VAL A 61 -4.34 4.05 6.61
C VAL A 61 -4.56 2.59 6.20
N ASP A 62 -3.53 1.75 6.20
CA ASP A 62 -3.62 0.31 5.90
C ASP A 62 -4.67 -0.39 6.77
N ALA A 63 -4.75 -0.04 8.05
CA ALA A 63 -5.73 -0.64 8.96
C ALA A 63 -7.17 -0.20 8.64
N THR A 64 -7.35 1.04 8.19
CA THR A 64 -8.62 1.58 7.68
C THR A 64 -8.99 0.86 6.38
N GLU A 65 -8.08 0.78 5.42
CA GLU A 65 -8.28 0.10 4.14
C GLU A 65 -8.62 -1.39 4.34
N ALA A 66 -7.87 -2.07 5.21
CA ALA A 66 -8.11 -3.45 5.59
C ALA A 66 -9.50 -3.71 6.19
N ARG A 67 -10.02 -2.74 6.94
CA ARG A 67 -11.34 -2.81 7.57
C ARG A 67 -12.42 -2.60 6.51
N ASP A 68 -12.26 -1.59 5.67
CA ASP A 68 -13.31 -1.14 4.75
C ASP A 68 -13.42 -2.05 3.51
N MET A 69 -12.30 -2.60 3.04
CA MET A 69 -12.31 -3.58 1.95
C MET A 69 -12.80 -4.99 2.37
N LYS A 70 -13.02 -5.23 3.67
CA LYS A 70 -13.41 -6.56 4.20
C LYS A 70 -14.77 -7.02 3.66
N ASN A 71 -15.71 -6.10 3.46
CA ASN A 71 -17.13 -6.44 3.23
C ASN A 71 -17.58 -6.26 1.77
N GLY A 72 -16.67 -5.97 0.85
CA GLY A 72 -16.99 -5.81 -0.57
C GLY A 72 -16.45 -4.50 -1.14
N PRO A 73 -17.18 -3.86 -2.08
CA PRO A 73 -16.81 -2.56 -2.61
C PRO A 73 -16.79 -1.46 -1.53
N LEU A 74 -15.83 -0.54 -1.61
CA LEU A 74 -15.79 0.64 -0.76
C LEU A 74 -16.98 1.56 -1.05
N THR A 75 -17.68 1.95 0.01
CA THR A 75 -18.72 2.99 -0.04
C THR A 75 -18.11 4.38 -0.25
N ALA A 76 -18.93 5.36 -0.66
CA ALA A 76 -18.45 6.75 -0.80
C ALA A 76 -17.92 7.34 0.52
N GLY A 77 -18.52 6.96 1.65
CA GLY A 77 -18.08 7.40 2.98
C GLY A 77 -16.73 6.83 3.39
N GLU A 78 -16.51 5.53 3.16
CA GLU A 78 -15.23 4.85 3.42
C GLU A 78 -14.12 5.43 2.54
N LYS A 79 -14.38 5.66 1.25
CA LYS A 79 -13.42 6.36 0.36
C LYS A 79 -13.06 7.75 0.87
N ALA A 80 -14.07 8.54 1.23
CA ALA A 80 -13.82 9.89 1.75
C ALA A 80 -13.02 9.86 3.06
N GLN A 81 -13.19 8.82 3.89
CA GLN A 81 -12.38 8.60 5.08
C GLN A 81 -10.92 8.29 4.71
N ILE A 82 -10.69 7.26 3.91
CA ILE A 82 -9.34 6.86 3.46
C ILE A 82 -8.62 8.04 2.83
N GLN A 83 -9.29 8.76 1.91
CA GLN A 83 -8.72 9.92 1.24
C GLN A 83 -8.33 11.06 2.22
N ARG A 84 -9.07 11.26 3.31
CA ARG A 84 -8.69 12.24 4.35
C ARG A 84 -7.47 11.79 5.13
N GLU A 85 -7.40 10.51 5.50
CA GLU A 85 -6.25 9.93 6.20
C GLU A 85 -5.00 10.01 5.31
N GLN A 86 -5.09 9.57 4.05
CA GLN A 86 -4.07 9.69 3.01
C GLN A 86 -3.58 11.14 2.83
N ASN A 87 -4.47 12.13 2.86
CA ASN A 87 -4.09 13.55 2.73
C ASN A 87 -3.35 14.07 3.97
N HIS A 88 -3.74 13.62 5.16
CA HIS A 88 -3.02 13.95 6.39
C HIS A 88 -1.59 13.41 6.34
N VAL A 89 -1.43 12.13 6.02
CA VAL A 89 -0.10 11.51 5.93
C VAL A 89 0.74 12.18 4.84
N SER A 90 0.15 12.46 3.68
CA SER A 90 0.84 13.19 2.62
C SER A 90 1.33 14.58 3.04
N ALA A 91 0.54 15.31 3.83
CA ALA A 91 0.94 16.62 4.37
C ALA A 91 2.07 16.49 5.39
N ASP A 92 2.02 15.48 6.25
CA ASP A 92 3.08 15.20 7.23
C ASP A 92 4.38 14.76 6.57
N ILE A 93 4.34 13.90 5.53
CA ILE A 93 5.51 13.56 4.71
C ILE A 93 6.12 14.84 4.12
N TYR A 94 5.29 15.75 3.60
CA TYR A 94 5.79 17.00 3.04
C TYR A 94 6.44 17.86 4.12
N LYS A 95 5.76 18.04 5.26
CA LYS A 95 6.27 18.82 6.38
C LYS A 95 7.61 18.27 6.88
N ASP A 96 7.70 16.96 7.13
CA ASP A 96 8.90 16.35 7.68
C ASP A 96 10.07 16.41 6.69
N LYS A 97 9.84 16.23 5.38
CA LYS A 97 10.89 16.41 4.36
C LYS A 97 11.44 17.84 4.25
N HIS A 98 10.71 18.84 4.76
CA HIS A 98 11.05 20.26 4.60
C HIS A 98 11.20 21.00 5.95
N ASN A 99 11.24 20.29 7.07
CA ASN A 99 11.31 20.89 8.40
C ASN A 99 12.74 21.30 8.83
N GLY A 100 13.75 21.04 7.99
CA GLY A 100 15.16 21.36 8.26
C GLY A 100 15.89 20.33 9.13
N VAL A 101 15.26 19.20 9.47
CA VAL A 101 15.95 18.06 10.08
C VAL A 101 16.82 17.38 9.02
N THR A 102 18.03 16.98 9.43
CA THR A 102 18.98 16.26 8.58
C THR A 102 19.23 14.86 9.14
N GLY A 103 18.74 13.84 8.43
CA GLY A 103 19.08 12.45 8.68
C GLY A 103 20.50 12.10 8.19
N ASN A 104 21.04 10.98 8.69
CA ASN A 104 22.27 10.39 8.13
C ASN A 104 21.91 9.17 7.25
N PRO A 105 21.74 9.35 5.92
CA PRO A 105 21.38 8.27 4.99
C PRO A 105 22.39 7.12 4.97
N ASN A 106 23.65 7.39 5.31
CA ASN A 106 24.73 6.40 5.31
C ASN A 106 24.86 5.65 6.64
N SER A 107 24.09 6.02 7.66
CA SER A 107 24.09 5.29 8.91
C SER A 107 23.47 3.90 8.71
N VAL A 108 24.02 2.90 9.40
CA VAL A 108 23.49 1.52 9.34
C VAL A 108 22.01 1.47 9.72
N SER A 109 21.58 2.31 10.66
CA SER A 109 20.17 2.42 11.03
C SER A 109 19.30 2.98 9.90
N SER A 110 19.77 4.00 9.20
CA SER A 110 19.00 4.58 8.09
C SER A 110 18.96 3.62 6.90
N GLN A 111 20.07 2.95 6.59
CA GLN A 111 20.10 1.93 5.53
C GLN A 111 19.15 0.77 5.79
N ARG A 112 19.00 0.35 7.05
CA ARG A 112 18.01 -0.64 7.48
C ARG A 112 16.58 -0.17 7.21
N MET A 113 16.24 1.03 7.69
CA MET A 113 14.93 1.63 7.44
C MET A 113 14.65 1.82 5.94
N GLN A 114 15.63 2.28 5.15
CA GLN A 114 15.51 2.39 3.69
C GLN A 114 15.20 1.04 3.04
N ALA A 115 15.84 -0.04 3.48
CA ALA A 115 15.61 -1.37 2.94
C ALA A 115 14.19 -1.89 3.26
N ASP A 116 13.67 -1.58 4.45
CA ASP A 116 12.30 -1.92 4.86
C ASP A 116 11.29 -1.12 4.03
N VAL A 117 11.39 0.22 4.01
CA VAL A 117 10.52 1.11 3.23
C VAL A 117 10.54 0.76 1.73
N GLN A 118 11.72 0.48 1.15
CA GLN A 118 11.82 0.06 -0.25
C GLN A 118 11.00 -1.20 -0.52
N ARG A 119 10.90 -2.12 0.43
CA ARG A 119 10.06 -3.30 0.24
C ARG A 119 8.60 -3.02 0.48
N ASN A 120 8.22 -2.11 1.37
CA ASN A 120 6.85 -1.64 1.48
C ASN A 120 6.39 -1.10 0.12
N VAL A 121 7.18 -0.24 -0.53
CA VAL A 121 6.92 0.23 -1.92
C VAL A 121 6.63 -0.93 -2.88
N ASN A 122 7.45 -1.98 -2.84
CA ASN A 122 7.30 -3.13 -3.73
C ASN A 122 6.07 -3.98 -3.40
N GLN A 123 5.76 -4.14 -2.12
CA GLN A 123 4.62 -4.90 -1.65
C GLN A 123 3.30 -4.16 -1.98
N GLU A 124 3.24 -2.86 -1.73
CA GLU A 124 2.12 -2.00 -2.12
C GLU A 124 1.88 -2.01 -3.63
N ALA A 125 2.94 -1.84 -4.41
CA ALA A 125 2.84 -1.91 -5.86
C ALA A 125 2.27 -3.26 -6.35
N ARG A 126 2.62 -4.37 -5.68
CA ARG A 126 2.11 -5.71 -6.03
C ARG A 126 0.65 -5.90 -5.64
N ILE A 127 0.22 -5.35 -4.50
CA ILE A 127 -1.18 -5.38 -4.05
C ILE A 127 -2.01 -4.54 -5.02
N ASN A 128 -1.61 -3.29 -5.25
CA ASN A 128 -2.26 -2.38 -6.19
C ASN A 128 -2.37 -2.98 -7.60
N GLN A 129 -1.28 -3.55 -8.13
CA GLN A 129 -1.31 -4.26 -9.41
C GLN A 129 -2.31 -5.42 -9.39
N GLY A 130 -2.37 -6.19 -8.29
CA GLY A 130 -3.28 -7.31 -8.16
C GLY A 130 -4.76 -6.88 -8.17
N ILE A 131 -5.09 -5.73 -7.56
CA ILE A 131 -6.44 -5.15 -7.64
C ILE A 131 -6.74 -4.71 -9.08
N ARG A 132 -5.81 -3.97 -9.70
CA ARG A 132 -5.97 -3.44 -11.06
C ARG A 132 -6.15 -4.52 -12.11
N SER A 133 -5.41 -5.63 -12.00
CA SER A 133 -5.51 -6.77 -12.91
C SER A 133 -6.68 -7.71 -12.59
N GLY A 134 -7.39 -7.47 -11.48
CA GLY A 134 -8.41 -8.38 -10.97
C GLY A 134 -7.87 -9.66 -10.33
N GLN A 135 -6.54 -9.83 -10.25
CA GLN A 135 -5.91 -10.98 -9.58
C GLN A 135 -6.27 -11.04 -8.08
N LEU A 136 -6.53 -9.89 -7.45
CA LEU A 136 -6.98 -9.75 -6.08
C LEU A 136 -8.40 -9.18 -6.02
N THR A 137 -9.25 -9.81 -5.21
CA THR A 137 -10.52 -9.20 -4.78
C THR A 137 -10.27 -8.13 -3.71
N ASN A 138 -11.20 -7.17 -3.51
CA ASN A 138 -11.09 -6.18 -2.42
C ASN A 138 -10.89 -6.85 -1.06
N ARG A 139 -11.62 -7.93 -0.78
CA ARG A 139 -11.49 -8.67 0.48
C ARG A 139 -10.08 -9.23 0.69
N GLU A 140 -9.43 -9.67 -0.39
CA GLU A 140 -8.07 -10.17 -0.33
C GLU A 140 -7.06 -9.04 -0.20
N ALA A 141 -7.23 -7.96 -0.97
CA ALA A 141 -6.45 -6.74 -0.79
C ALA A 141 -6.52 -6.25 0.65
N GLY A 142 -7.71 -6.08 1.23
CA GLY A 142 -7.85 -5.69 2.63
C GLY A 142 -7.25 -6.68 3.64
N SER A 143 -7.15 -7.96 3.30
CA SER A 143 -6.40 -8.91 4.13
C SER A 143 -4.89 -8.73 4.00
N LEU A 144 -4.39 -8.28 2.85
CA LEU A 144 -3.00 -7.95 2.63
C LEU A 144 -2.66 -6.61 3.31
N GLU A 145 -3.51 -5.59 3.20
CA GLU A 145 -3.36 -4.31 3.92
C GLU A 145 -3.28 -4.51 5.43
N ARG A 146 -4.09 -5.43 5.97
CA ARG A 146 -3.96 -5.80 7.39
C ARG A 146 -2.57 -6.31 7.73
N GLY A 147 -1.98 -7.07 6.82
CA GLY A 147 -0.62 -7.58 6.95
C GLY A 147 0.42 -6.47 6.92
N GLN A 148 0.24 -5.47 6.05
CA GLN A 148 1.09 -4.28 5.94
C GLN A 148 1.03 -3.43 7.20
N ALA A 149 -0.18 -3.15 7.70
CA ALA A 149 -0.37 -2.51 9.00
C ALA A 149 0.36 -3.20 10.17
N HIS A 150 0.64 -4.51 10.08
CA HIS A 150 1.44 -5.22 11.08
C HIS A 150 2.95 -5.11 10.86
N VAL A 151 3.40 -5.02 9.61
CA VAL A 151 4.79 -4.79 9.20
C VAL A 151 5.18 -3.36 9.59
N ASP A 152 4.45 -2.35 9.11
CA ASP A 152 4.68 -0.93 9.36
C ASP A 152 4.69 -0.60 10.85
N ARG A 153 3.79 -1.22 11.63
CA ARG A 153 3.82 -1.07 13.10
C ARG A 153 5.16 -1.51 13.70
N SER A 154 5.75 -2.56 13.16
CA SER A 154 7.01 -3.10 13.64
C SER A 154 8.18 -2.21 13.27
N GLU A 155 8.16 -1.65 12.07
CA GLU A 155 9.15 -0.69 11.56
C GLU A 155 9.08 0.62 12.33
N ALA A 156 7.88 1.16 12.50
CA ALA A 156 7.60 2.31 13.35
C ALA A 156 8.14 2.12 14.77
N HIS A 157 7.91 0.94 15.38
CA HIS A 157 8.41 0.65 16.73
C HIS A 157 9.94 0.53 16.77
N ALA A 158 10.55 -0.10 15.76
CA ALA A 158 12.00 -0.22 15.68
C ALA A 158 12.68 1.14 15.51
N GLY A 159 12.13 2.02 14.68
CA GLY A 159 12.70 3.35 14.43
C GLY A 159 12.25 4.45 15.41
N ALA A 160 11.36 4.16 16.36
CA ALA A 160 10.77 5.18 17.25
C ALA A 160 11.81 5.95 18.07
N ASN A 161 12.88 5.29 18.51
CA ASN A 161 13.98 5.92 19.22
C ASN A 161 15.01 6.58 18.27
N GLY A 162 14.82 6.49 16.94
CA GLY A 162 15.74 6.94 15.91
C GLY A 162 16.80 5.92 15.49
N HIS A 163 16.73 4.69 15.98
CA HIS A 163 17.71 3.64 15.74
C HIS A 163 17.07 2.27 15.50
N VAL A 164 17.19 1.75 14.29
CA VAL A 164 16.80 0.37 13.93
C VAL A 164 17.96 -0.57 14.21
N GLY A 165 17.81 -1.45 15.20
CA GLY A 165 18.80 -2.46 15.57
C GLY A 165 18.78 -3.71 14.70
N ALA A 166 19.87 -4.49 14.70
CA ALA A 166 19.97 -5.71 13.88
C ALA A 166 18.92 -6.79 14.25
N GLY A 167 18.60 -6.93 15.54
CA GLY A 167 17.58 -7.87 15.99
C GLY A 167 16.15 -7.44 15.61
N GLU A 168 15.90 -6.14 15.55
CA GLU A 168 14.64 -5.57 15.06
C GLU A 168 14.51 -5.80 13.56
N GLN A 169 15.56 -5.47 12.81
CA GLN A 169 15.67 -5.74 11.37
C GLN A 169 15.35 -7.20 11.04
N ALA A 170 15.97 -8.15 11.75
CA ALA A 170 15.75 -9.56 11.52
C ALA A 170 14.30 -9.98 11.79
N ARG A 171 13.60 -9.33 12.73
CA ARG A 171 12.18 -9.57 12.99
C ARG A 171 11.30 -8.98 11.88
N ILE A 172 11.57 -7.75 11.45
CA ILE A 172 10.86 -7.05 10.37
C ILE A 172 10.98 -7.85 9.08
N GLN A 173 12.20 -8.21 8.68
CA GLN A 173 12.49 -9.06 7.53
C GLN A 173 11.64 -10.34 7.48
N ARG A 174 11.47 -11.02 8.63
CA ARG A 174 10.66 -12.24 8.69
C ARG A 174 9.19 -11.96 8.47
N LYS A 175 8.67 -10.82 8.94
CA LYS A 175 7.28 -10.42 8.72
C LYS A 175 7.06 -10.04 7.26
N GLU A 176 7.96 -9.27 6.70
CA GLU A 176 7.99 -8.92 5.28
C GLU A 176 8.04 -10.14 4.35
N ASN A 177 8.91 -11.11 4.62
CA ASN A 177 8.97 -12.34 3.81
C ASN A 177 7.65 -13.11 3.86
N ARG A 178 7.02 -13.21 5.04
CA ARG A 178 5.68 -13.83 5.19
C ARG A 178 4.61 -13.04 4.46
N GLN A 179 4.71 -11.72 4.47
CA GLN A 179 3.77 -10.86 3.77
C GLN A 179 3.92 -10.98 2.26
N SER A 180 5.15 -10.94 1.75
CA SER A 180 5.46 -11.15 0.34
C SER A 180 4.96 -12.49 -0.19
N ALA A 181 5.13 -13.58 0.59
CA ALA A 181 4.58 -14.89 0.27
C ALA A 181 3.03 -14.86 0.23
N ARG A 182 2.39 -14.23 1.22
CA ARG A 182 0.92 -14.07 1.22
C ARG A 182 0.42 -13.27 0.02
N ILE A 183 1.10 -12.19 -0.37
CA ILE A 183 0.76 -11.43 -1.58
C ILE A 183 0.85 -12.33 -2.81
N TYR A 184 1.91 -13.15 -2.91
CA TYR A 184 2.07 -14.09 -4.02
C TYR A 184 0.93 -15.11 -4.06
N ASP A 185 0.65 -15.78 -2.94
CA ASP A 185 -0.40 -16.80 -2.85
C ASP A 185 -1.77 -16.24 -3.19
N LYS A 186 -2.08 -15.02 -2.75
CA LYS A 186 -3.35 -14.37 -3.04
C LYS A 186 -3.49 -13.97 -4.51
N LYS A 187 -2.42 -13.50 -5.16
CA LYS A 187 -2.45 -13.14 -6.58
C LYS A 187 -2.60 -14.35 -7.51
N HIS A 188 -2.15 -15.53 -7.07
CA HIS A 188 -2.14 -16.75 -7.88
C HIS A 188 -3.15 -17.79 -7.43
N ASN A 189 -4.08 -17.45 -6.53
CA ASN A 189 -5.10 -18.39 -6.13
C ASN A 189 -6.20 -18.52 -7.19
N ASP A 190 -6.87 -19.66 -7.16
CA ASP A 190 -7.97 -20.02 -8.05
C ASP A 190 -9.33 -19.51 -7.54
N LYS A 191 -9.35 -18.45 -6.72
CA LYS A 191 -10.64 -17.93 -6.26
C LYS A 191 -11.43 -17.37 -7.43
N GLU A 192 -12.70 -17.77 -7.50
CA GLU A 192 -13.67 -17.20 -8.44
C GLU A 192 -13.83 -15.71 -8.15
N ARG A 193 -13.27 -14.92 -9.07
CA ARG A 193 -13.37 -13.47 -9.11
C ARG A 193 -14.73 -13.17 -9.74
N THR A 194 -15.79 -13.26 -8.94
CA THR A 194 -17.13 -12.93 -9.43
C THR A 194 -17.13 -11.45 -9.82
N PRO A 195 -17.45 -11.11 -11.09
CA PRO A 195 -17.43 -9.75 -11.59
C PRO A 195 -18.50 -8.85 -10.94
#